data_AF-S7VDG7-F1
#
_entry.id   AF-S7VDG7-F1
#
_cell.length_a   1.000
_cell.length_b   1.000
_cell.length_c   1.000
_cell.angle_alpha   90.00
_cell.angle_beta   90.00
_cell.angle_gamma   90.00
#
_symmetry.space_group_name_H-M   'P 1'
#
loop_
_entity.id
_entity.type
_entity.pdbx_description
1 polymer ?
#
loop_
_entity_poly.entity_id
_entity_poly.type
_entity_poly.pdbx_seq_one_letter_code
_entity_poly.pdbx_strand_id
1 'polypeptide(L)'
;MKAIKNDLMTLETFKDVHYGKTGTEKRDAFEEGYKSFKIGAMLHQARIDRGMTQQELADKVGTTKSYISKIENNLKEVKISTLKRIIENGLGGKLELSVKL
;
A
#
# COMPACT_ATOMS: atom_id res chain seq x y z
N MET A 1 24.03 29.86 14.93
CA MET A 1 23.09 28.77 14.60
C MET A 1 22.23 29.22 13.43
N LYS A 2 22.36 28.62 12.25
CA LYS A 2 21.52 28.95 11.08
C LYS A 2 20.22 28.15 11.21
N ALA A 3 19.08 28.83 11.22
CA ALA A 3 17.77 28.21 11.18
C ALA A 3 17.66 27.34 9.92
N ILE A 4 17.35 26.06 10.11
CA ILE A 4 17.01 25.15 9.01
C ILE A 4 15.66 25.65 8.47
N LYS A 5 15.66 26.16 7.25
CA LYS A 5 14.45 26.59 6.55
C LYS A 5 13.65 25.30 6.24
N ASN A 6 12.69 24.97 7.10
CA ASN A 6 11.80 23.84 6.91
C ASN A 6 10.84 24.16 5.75
N ASP A 7 11.27 23.83 4.53
CA ASP A 7 10.41 23.81 3.34
C ASP A 7 9.54 22.52 3.36
N LEU A 8 8.86 22.31 4.49
CA LEU A 8 8.00 21.16 4.73
C LEU A 8 6.67 21.38 4.01
N MET A 9 6.63 21.01 2.74
CA MET A 9 5.38 20.95 1.99
C MET A 9 4.63 19.67 2.36
N THR A 10 3.34 19.78 2.70
CA THR A 10 2.53 18.59 2.97
C THR A 10 2.40 17.77 1.70
N LEU A 11 2.21 16.45 1.85
CA LEU A 11 2.01 15.57 0.71
C LEU A 11 0.82 16.02 -0.17
N GLU A 12 -0.24 16.57 0.42
CA GLU A 12 -1.37 17.12 -0.35
C GLU A 12 -0.99 18.38 -1.11
N THR A 13 -0.29 19.31 -0.46
CA THR A 13 0.21 20.52 -1.13
C THR A 13 1.16 20.15 -2.29
N PHE A 14 2.02 19.14 -2.10
CA PHE A 14 2.86 18.57 -3.16
C PHE A 14 2.08 18.05 -4.34
N LYS A 15 1.04 17.26 -4.09
CA LYS A 15 0.24 16.73 -5.18
C LYS A 15 -0.54 17.82 -5.91
N ASP A 16 -1.06 18.81 -5.19
CA ASP A 16 -1.78 19.92 -5.80
C ASP A 16 -0.88 20.75 -6.73
N VAL A 17 0.35 21.04 -6.31
CA VAL A 17 1.34 21.80 -7.10
C VAL A 17 1.77 21.04 -8.36
N HIS A 18 2.04 19.74 -8.24
CA HIS A 18 2.62 18.98 -9.36
C HIS A 18 1.59 18.29 -10.26
N TYR A 19 0.48 17.84 -9.70
CA TYR A 19 -0.53 17.02 -10.39
C TYR A 19 -1.91 17.68 -10.46
N GLY A 20 -2.10 18.85 -9.85
CA GLY A 20 -3.39 19.54 -9.80
C GLY A 20 -4.29 19.06 -8.66
N LYS A 21 -5.42 19.76 -8.50
CA LYS A 21 -6.43 19.44 -7.47
C LYS A 21 -7.15 18.13 -7.80
N THR A 22 -7.72 17.50 -6.77
CA THR A 22 -8.60 16.32 -6.90
C THR A 22 -9.70 16.54 -7.95
N GLY A 23 -9.91 15.57 -8.83
CA GLY A 23 -10.92 15.63 -9.91
C GLY A 23 -10.43 16.27 -11.22
N THR A 24 -9.14 16.57 -11.34
CA THR A 24 -8.53 16.95 -12.63
C THR A 24 -7.97 15.71 -13.32
N GLU A 25 -8.01 15.64 -14.65
CA GLU A 25 -7.54 14.47 -15.42
C GLU A 25 -6.11 14.05 -15.05
N LYS A 26 -5.21 15.04 -14.87
CA LYS A 26 -3.82 14.80 -14.47
C LYS A 26 -3.70 14.21 -13.06
N ARG A 27 -4.54 14.67 -12.11
CA ARG A 27 -4.59 14.15 -10.75
C ARG A 27 -5.21 12.77 -10.71
N ASP A 28 -6.28 12.54 -11.47
CA ASP A 28 -7.00 11.28 -11.53
C ASP A 28 -6.12 10.17 -12.15
N ALA A 29 -5.38 10.47 -13.22
CA ALA A 29 -4.40 9.55 -13.80
C ALA A 29 -3.24 9.22 -12.83
N PHE A 30 -2.76 10.21 -12.07
CA PHE A 30 -1.74 10.00 -11.04
C PHE A 30 -2.27 9.11 -9.89
N GLU A 31 -3.51 9.35 -9.45
CA GLU A 31 -4.14 8.58 -8.38
C GLU A 31 -4.59 7.18 -8.84
N GLU A 32 -4.84 6.97 -10.12
CA GLU A 32 -5.15 5.64 -10.67
C GLU A 32 -3.96 4.68 -10.55
N GLY A 33 -2.75 5.15 -10.89
CA GLY A 33 -1.51 4.40 -10.63
C GLY A 33 -1.29 4.11 -9.14
N TYR A 34 -1.77 5.02 -8.27
CA TYR A 34 -1.73 4.84 -6.82
C TYR A 34 -2.70 3.76 -6.31
N LYS A 35 -3.86 3.54 -6.95
CA LYS A 35 -4.86 2.55 -6.49
C LYS A 35 -4.30 1.12 -6.47
N SER A 36 -3.58 0.70 -7.51
CA SER A 36 -2.97 -0.64 -7.57
C SER A 36 -1.82 -0.78 -6.57
N PHE A 37 -1.04 0.29 -6.37
CA PHE A 37 0.01 0.36 -5.36
C PHE A 37 -0.55 0.32 -3.92
N LYS A 38 -1.74 0.91 -3.70
CA LYS A 38 -2.33 1.11 -2.38
C LYS A 38 -2.51 -0.21 -1.61
N ILE A 39 -2.91 -1.29 -2.28
CA ILE A 39 -3.11 -2.59 -1.62
C ILE A 39 -1.78 -3.16 -1.10
N GLY A 40 -0.73 -3.14 -1.93
CA GLY A 40 0.59 -3.62 -1.53
C GLY A 40 1.16 -2.81 -0.36
N ALA A 41 1.04 -1.49 -0.42
CA ALA A 41 1.45 -0.59 0.66
C ALA A 41 0.65 -0.82 1.96
N MET A 42 -0.68 -1.04 1.86
CA MET A 42 -1.52 -1.36 3.02
C MET A 42 -1.11 -2.68 3.69
N LEU A 43 -0.80 -3.71 2.90
CA LEU A 43 -0.30 -4.99 3.41
C LEU A 43 1.07 -4.83 4.08
N HIS A 44 1.96 -4.05 3.47
CA HIS A 44 3.27 -3.75 4.04
C HIS A 44 3.12 -3.09 5.41
N GLN A 45 2.29 -2.05 5.50
CA GLN A 45 2.05 -1.34 6.76
C GLN A 45 1.46 -2.27 7.81
N ALA A 46 0.42 -3.03 7.47
CA ALA A 46 -0.20 -3.98 8.38
C ALA A 46 0.80 -5.05 8.90
N ARG A 47 1.74 -5.49 8.06
CA ARG A 47 2.81 -6.40 8.47
C ARG A 47 3.75 -5.74 9.48
N ILE A 48 4.15 -4.50 9.24
CA ILE A 48 5.02 -3.73 10.15
C ILE A 48 4.31 -3.46 11.47
N ASP A 49 3.02 -3.12 11.46
CA ASP A 49 2.21 -2.90 12.67
C ASP A 49 2.10 -4.17 13.53
N ARG A 50 2.20 -5.34 12.89
CA ARG A 50 2.26 -6.65 13.56
C ARG A 50 3.68 -7.06 13.98
N GLY A 51 4.68 -6.22 13.74
CA GLY A 51 6.08 -6.47 14.08
C GLY A 51 6.71 -7.63 13.32
N MET A 52 6.18 -7.99 12.15
CA MET A 52 6.61 -9.16 11.39
C MET A 52 7.57 -8.77 10.26
N THR A 53 8.57 -9.61 9.98
CA THR A 53 9.35 -9.59 8.74
C THR A 53 8.58 -10.22 7.59
N GLN A 54 9.01 -9.95 6.34
CA GLN A 54 8.42 -10.59 5.16
C GLN A 54 8.59 -12.12 5.17
N GLN A 55 9.68 -12.63 5.76
CA GLN A 55 9.93 -14.07 5.86
C GLN A 55 8.96 -14.72 6.84
N GLU A 56 8.78 -14.15 8.04
CA GLU A 56 7.85 -14.68 9.03
C GLU A 56 6.40 -14.69 8.54
N LEU A 57 5.99 -13.63 7.82
CA LEU A 57 4.67 -13.61 7.21
C LEU A 57 4.55 -14.72 6.15
N ALA A 58 5.58 -14.89 5.31
CA ALA A 58 5.59 -15.91 4.28
C ALA A 58 5.47 -17.33 4.85
N ASP A 59 6.24 -17.62 5.90
CA ASP A 59 6.23 -18.92 6.59
C ASP A 59 4.85 -19.19 7.21
N LYS A 60 4.25 -18.18 7.85
CA LYS A 60 2.94 -18.29 8.48
C LYS A 60 1.81 -18.58 7.50
N VAL A 61 1.89 -18.07 6.27
CA VAL A 61 0.83 -18.25 5.24
C VAL A 61 1.16 -19.32 4.21
N GLY A 62 2.30 -20.01 4.35
CA GLY A 62 2.76 -21.04 3.42
C GLY A 62 3.08 -20.49 2.03
N THR A 63 3.93 -19.47 1.95
CA THR A 63 4.44 -18.93 0.68
C THR A 63 5.92 -18.52 0.78
N THR A 64 6.46 -17.82 -0.22
CA THR A 64 7.86 -17.37 -0.23
C THR A 64 7.98 -15.90 0.14
N LYS A 65 9.10 -15.52 0.78
CA LYS A 65 9.45 -14.11 1.04
C LYS A 65 9.43 -13.27 -0.24
N SER A 66 9.94 -13.82 -1.35
CA SER A 66 9.92 -13.16 -2.66
C SER A 66 8.50 -12.84 -3.10
N TYR A 67 7.56 -13.76 -2.88
CA TYR A 67 6.16 -13.54 -3.24
C TYR A 67 5.50 -12.47 -2.35
N ILE A 68 5.73 -12.48 -1.04
CA ILE A 68 5.29 -11.40 -0.14
C ILE A 68 5.86 -10.05 -0.58
N SER A 69 7.17 -9.99 -0.87
CA SER A 69 7.81 -8.75 -1.33
C SER A 69 7.25 -8.23 -2.66
N LYS A 70 6.94 -9.13 -3.60
CA LYS A 70 6.27 -8.76 -4.86
C LYS A 70 4.88 -8.18 -4.61
N ILE A 71 4.11 -8.77 -3.69
CA ILE A 71 2.79 -8.28 -3.32
C ILE A 71 2.87 -6.91 -2.65
N GLU A 72 3.87 -6.67 -1.80
CA GLU A 72 4.02 -5.39 -1.11
C GLU A 72 4.50 -4.26 -2.02
N ASN A 73 5.38 -4.54 -3.00
CA ASN A 73 6.10 -3.50 -3.74
C ASN A 73 5.73 -3.37 -5.23
N ASN A 74 5.27 -4.42 -5.88
CA ASN A 74 5.11 -4.47 -7.35
C ASN A 74 3.84 -5.21 -7.76
N LEU A 75 2.76 -4.98 -7.02
CA LEU A 75 1.49 -5.65 -7.24
C LEU A 75 0.79 -5.12 -8.49
N LYS A 76 0.93 -5.85 -9.61
CA LYS A 76 0.05 -5.67 -10.77
C LYS A 76 -1.30 -6.35 -10.54
N GLU A 77 -1.25 -7.61 -10.11
CA GLU A 77 -2.45 -8.43 -9.87
C GLU A 77 -2.19 -9.46 -8.76
N VAL A 78 -3.22 -9.73 -7.95
CA VAL A 78 -3.23 -10.79 -6.94
C VAL A 78 -4.63 -11.35 -6.80
N LYS A 79 -4.73 -12.67 -6.59
CA LYS A 79 -6.00 -13.33 -6.33
C LYS A 79 -6.56 -12.88 -4.98
N ILE A 80 -7.87 -12.63 -4.92
CA ILE A 80 -8.58 -12.32 -3.67
C ILE A 80 -8.35 -13.40 -2.61
N SER A 81 -8.30 -14.67 -3.01
CA SER A 81 -8.00 -15.79 -2.09
C SER A 81 -6.61 -15.67 -1.45
N THR A 82 -5.61 -15.19 -2.20
CA THR A 82 -4.27 -14.91 -1.67
C THR A 82 -4.31 -13.77 -0.66
N LEU A 83 -4.98 -12.66 -0.99
CA LEU A 83 -5.14 -11.53 -0.06
C LEU A 83 -5.83 -11.97 1.22
N LYS A 84 -6.94 -12.72 1.10
CA LYS A 84 -7.68 -13.29 2.23
C LYS A 84 -6.76 -14.12 3.12
N ARG A 85 -6.00 -15.06 2.54
CA ARG A 85 -5.06 -15.89 3.29
C ARG A 85 -4.00 -15.06 4.02
N ILE A 86 -3.43 -14.05 3.36
CA ILE A 86 -2.41 -13.19 3.98
C ILE A 86 -3.01 -12.40 5.15
N ILE A 87 -4.17 -11.79 4.94
CA ILE A 87 -4.81 -10.92 5.94
C ILE A 87 -5.36 -11.73 7.12
N GLU A 88 -6.12 -12.78 6.85
CA GLU A 88 -6.81 -13.55 7.90
C GLU A 88 -5.85 -14.50 8.62
N ASN A 89 -5.07 -15.30 7.87
CA ASN A 89 -4.23 -16.34 8.49
C ASN A 89 -2.84 -15.81 8.87
N GLY A 90 -2.30 -14.86 8.10
CA GLY A 90 -0.99 -14.28 8.36
C GLY A 90 -1.05 -13.14 9.37
N LEU A 91 -1.81 -12.12 9.03
CA LEU A 91 -1.89 -10.88 9.81
C LEU A 91 -2.94 -10.91 10.91
N GLY A 92 -3.86 -11.89 10.93
CA GLY A 92 -4.93 -11.95 11.93
C GLY A 92 -5.90 -10.78 11.84
N GLY A 93 -6.13 -10.26 10.63
CA GLY A 93 -7.14 -9.25 10.30
C GLY A 93 -8.34 -9.88 9.61
N LYS A 94 -9.16 -9.03 8.97
CA LYS A 94 -10.32 -9.46 8.19
C LYS A 94 -10.34 -8.71 6.85
N LEU A 95 -10.53 -9.43 5.75
CA LEU A 95 -10.68 -8.79 4.44
C LEU A 95 -12.13 -8.35 4.25
N GLU A 96 -12.33 -7.05 4.03
CA GLU A 96 -13.63 -6.48 3.68
C GLU A 96 -13.56 -5.85 2.28
N LEU A 97 -14.55 -6.15 1.45
CA LEU A 97 -14.66 -5.66 0.07
C LEU A 97 -15.98 -4.92 -0.10
N SER A 98 -15.93 -3.73 -0.69
CA SER A 98 -17.11 -2.93 -1.03
C SER A 98 -17.07 -2.55 -2.50
N VAL A 99 -18.19 -2.74 -3.20
CA VAL A 99 -18.37 -2.29 -4.59
C VAL A 99 -19.36 -1.13 -4.57
N LYS A 100 -19.03 -0.04 -5.27
CA LYS A 100 -19.94 1.09 -5.52
C LYS A 100 -20.30 1.10 -7.02
N LEU A 101 -21.59 1.28 -7.32
CA LEU A 101 -22.13 1.40 -8.67
C LEU A 101 -22.34 2.87 -9.01
#